data_AF-A0A3B4WN08-F1
#
_entry.id   AF-A0A3B4WN08-F1
#
_cell.length_a   1.000
_cell.length_b   1.000
_cell.length_c   1.000
_cell.angle_alpha   90.00
_cell.angle_beta   90.00
_cell.angle_gamma   90.00
#
_symmetry.space_group_name_H-M   'P 1'
#
loop_
_entity.id
_entity.type
_entity.pdbx_description
1 polymer ?
#
loop_
_entity_poly.entity_id
_entity_poly.type
_entity_poly.pdbx_seq_one_letter_code
_entity_poly.pdbx_strand_id
1 'polypeptide(L)'
;MKARLKGAQTGRNLLKKKSDALSMRFRQILRKIIETKTKMGEVMREAAFSLAEAKFAAGDFSTTVIQNVNKAQVKVRAKKDNVAGVTLPVFEHYQEGGDSKSCLNLSICYESIACLDKIKEESSSP
;
A
#
# COMPACT_ATOMS: atom_id res chain seq x y z
N MET A 1 -24.99 32.18 33.76
CA MET A 1 -25.57 30.92 33.25
C MET A 1 -25.80 30.91 31.73
N LYS A 2 -26.44 31.92 31.13
CA LYS A 2 -26.77 31.96 29.67
C LYS A 2 -25.54 31.81 28.74
N ALA A 3 -24.39 32.40 29.08
CA ALA A 3 -23.16 32.27 28.29
C ALA A 3 -22.59 30.84 28.28
N ARG A 4 -22.66 30.11 29.40
CA ARG A 4 -22.21 28.70 29.47
C ARG A 4 -23.09 27.80 28.60
N LEU A 5 -24.40 28.03 28.60
CA LEU A 5 -25.35 27.30 27.74
C LEU A 5 -25.07 27.55 26.25
N LYS A 6 -24.87 28.82 25.85
CA LYS A 6 -24.55 29.19 24.46
C LYS A 6 -23.20 28.61 24.01
N GLY A 7 -22.20 28.60 24.90
CA GLY A 7 -20.90 27.96 24.65
C GLY A 7 -21.02 26.45 24.46
N ALA A 8 -21.81 25.77 25.31
CA ALA A 8 -22.05 24.33 25.19
C ALA A 8 -22.80 23.96 23.88
N GLN A 9 -23.81 24.76 23.49
CA GLN A 9 -24.52 24.58 22.22
C GLN A 9 -23.58 24.74 21.01
N THR A 10 -22.70 25.74 21.06
CA THR A 10 -21.69 25.98 20.02
C THR A 10 -20.66 24.85 19.98
N GLY A 11 -20.17 24.40 21.14
CA GLY A 11 -19.24 23.27 21.26
C GLY A 11 -19.82 21.97 20.72
N ARG A 12 -21.10 21.66 21.01
CA ARG A 12 -21.81 20.51 20.43
C ARG A 12 -21.83 20.59 18.90
N ASN A 13 -22.13 21.76 18.33
CA ASN A 13 -22.18 21.94 16.88
C ASN A 13 -20.79 21.77 16.23
N LEU A 14 -19.72 22.26 16.87
CA LEU A 14 -18.35 22.08 16.39
C LEU A 14 -17.91 20.61 16.43
N LEU A 15 -18.20 19.92 17.53
CA LEU A 15 -17.89 18.49 17.67
C LEU A 15 -18.70 17.63 16.69
N LYS A 16 -19.96 17.98 16.45
CA LYS A 16 -20.79 17.29 15.46
C LYS A 16 -20.20 17.43 14.06
N LYS A 17 -19.83 18.65 13.64
CA LYS A 17 -19.13 18.90 12.36
C LYS A 17 -17.82 18.10 12.24
N LYS A 18 -17.01 18.04 13.30
CA LYS A 18 -15.79 17.21 13.33
C LYS A 18 -16.12 15.72 13.16
N SER A 19 -17.13 15.21 13.86
CA SER A 19 -17.54 13.80 13.77
C SER A 19 -18.07 13.44 12.37
N ASP A 20 -18.80 14.36 11.73
CA ASP A 20 -19.34 14.14 10.38
C ASP A 20 -18.23 14.13 9.34
N ALA A 21 -17.24 15.03 9.45
CA ALA A 21 -16.05 15.04 8.59
C ALA A 21 -15.23 13.75 8.73
N LEU A 22 -15.00 13.28 9.97
CA LEU A 22 -14.30 12.02 10.23
C LEU A 22 -15.08 10.82 9.66
N SER A 23 -16.40 10.79 9.87
CA SER A 23 -17.26 9.72 9.34
C SER A 23 -17.25 9.69 7.80
N MET A 24 -17.25 10.86 7.16
CA MET A 24 -17.15 10.95 5.70
C MET A 24 -15.81 10.41 5.20
N ARG A 25 -14.69 10.79 5.83
CA ARG A 25 -13.35 10.31 5.46
C ARG A 25 -13.20 8.82 5.71
N PHE A 26 -13.73 8.30 6.81
CA PHE A 26 -13.76 6.87 7.10
C PHE A 26 -14.51 6.09 6.01
N ARG A 27 -15.68 6.56 5.58
CA ARG A 27 -16.43 5.93 4.47
C ARG A 27 -15.71 6.02 3.12
N GLN A 28 -14.95 7.08 2.86
CA GLN A 28 -14.11 7.17 1.66
C GLN A 28 -12.99 6.13 1.71
N ILE A 29 -12.30 6.01 2.85
CA ILE A 29 -11.24 5.03 3.06
C ILE A 29 -11.78 3.59 2.94
N LEU A 30 -12.94 3.30 3.54
CA LEU A 30 -13.55 1.97 3.43
C LEU A 30 -13.85 1.57 1.98
N ARG A 31 -14.38 2.50 1.17
CA ARG A 31 -14.63 2.25 -0.25
C ARG A 31 -13.33 1.95 -1.01
N LYS A 32 -12.31 2.79 -0.81
CA LYS A 32 -10.97 2.56 -1.38
C LYS A 32 -10.40 1.20 -0.96
N ILE A 33 -10.52 0.82 0.31
CA ILE A 33 -10.02 -0.48 0.81
C ILE A 33 -10.70 -1.65 0.11
N ILE A 34 -12.02 -1.61 -0.08
CA ILE A 34 -12.76 -2.69 -0.74
C ILE A 34 -12.33 -2.81 -2.21
N GLU A 35 -12.26 -1.68 -2.91
CA GLU A 35 -11.81 -1.63 -4.32
C GLU A 35 -10.39 -2.18 -4.47
N THR A 36 -9.44 -1.67 -3.66
CA THR A 36 -8.04 -2.11 -3.70
C THR A 36 -7.90 -3.58 -3.29
N LYS A 37 -8.68 -4.07 -2.31
CA LYS A 37 -8.62 -5.48 -1.89
C LYS A 37 -9.07 -6.43 -3.00
N THR A 38 -10.11 -6.07 -3.74
CA THR A 38 -10.58 -6.87 -4.88
C THR A 38 -9.53 -6.90 -5.99
N LYS A 39 -9.00 -5.73 -6.37
CA LYS A 39 -7.90 -5.63 -7.34
C LYS A 39 -6.67 -6.43 -6.92
N MET A 40 -6.26 -6.33 -5.66
CA MET A 40 -5.13 -7.08 -5.11
C MET A 40 -5.34 -8.59 -5.23
N GLY A 41 -6.57 -9.09 -5.12
CA GLY A 41 -6.88 -10.50 -5.33
C GLY A 41 -6.65 -10.97 -6.76
N GLU A 42 -6.93 -10.14 -7.76
CA GLU A 42 -6.68 -10.43 -9.18
C GLU A 42 -5.19 -10.43 -9.48
N VAL A 43 -4.50 -9.37 -9.04
CA VAL A 43 -3.05 -9.21 -9.16
C VAL A 43 -2.29 -10.37 -8.49
N MET A 44 -2.72 -10.79 -7.30
CA MET A 44 -2.09 -11.91 -6.60
C MET A 44 -2.30 -13.24 -7.31
N ARG A 45 -3.46 -13.42 -7.97
CA ARG A 45 -3.73 -14.60 -8.78
C ARG A 45 -2.80 -14.65 -10.00
N GLU A 46 -2.67 -13.54 -10.72
CA GLU A 46 -1.76 -13.41 -11.86
C GLU A 46 -0.31 -13.68 -11.45
N ALA A 47 0.16 -13.06 -10.36
CA ALA A 47 1.50 -13.28 -9.83
C ALA A 47 1.75 -14.75 -9.43
N ALA A 48 0.74 -15.44 -8.87
CA ALA A 48 0.84 -16.86 -8.55
C ALA A 48 0.95 -17.74 -9.80
N PHE A 49 0.23 -17.39 -10.88
CA PHE A 49 0.36 -18.07 -12.17
C PHE A 49 1.74 -17.84 -12.80
N SER A 50 2.23 -16.59 -12.82
CA SER A 50 3.58 -16.29 -13.31
C SER A 50 4.66 -17.02 -12.50
N LEU A 51 4.48 -17.17 -11.18
CA LEU A 51 5.38 -17.97 -10.35
C LEU A 51 5.35 -19.46 -10.74
N ALA A 52 4.18 -20.00 -11.08
CA ALA A 52 4.06 -21.38 -11.52
C ALA A 52 4.73 -21.61 -12.88
N GLU A 53 4.59 -20.69 -13.82
CA GLU A 53 5.29 -20.72 -15.12
C GLU A 53 6.81 -20.65 -14.94
N ALA A 54 7.30 -19.75 -14.08
CA ALA A 54 8.72 -19.65 -13.77
C ALA A 54 9.25 -20.95 -13.16
N LYS A 55 8.48 -21.57 -12.24
CA LYS A 55 8.84 -22.87 -11.64
C LYS A 55 8.82 -24.01 -12.66
N PHE A 56 7.91 -23.97 -13.62
CA PHE A 56 7.85 -24.95 -14.70
C PHE A 56 9.07 -24.85 -15.62
N ALA A 57 9.48 -23.62 -15.98
CA ALA A 57 10.60 -23.39 -16.88
C ALA A 57 11.98 -23.61 -16.22
N ALA A 58 12.16 -23.15 -14.99
CA ALA A 58 13.47 -23.10 -14.31
C ALA A 58 13.63 -24.12 -13.17
N GLY A 59 12.60 -24.92 -12.86
CA GLY A 59 12.59 -25.80 -11.70
C GLY A 59 12.42 -25.04 -10.37
N ASP A 60 12.83 -25.66 -9.26
CA ASP A 60 12.70 -25.04 -7.93
C ASP A 60 13.89 -24.11 -7.62
N PHE A 61 13.67 -22.80 -7.71
CA PHE A 61 14.64 -21.75 -7.38
C PHE A 61 14.35 -21.07 -6.02
N SER A 62 13.41 -21.60 -5.23
CA SER A 62 12.99 -20.99 -3.97
C SER A 62 14.13 -20.89 -2.94
N THR A 63 14.92 -21.96 -2.80
CA THR A 63 16.07 -22.02 -1.89
C THR A 63 17.15 -21.01 -2.28
N THR A 64 17.46 -20.89 -3.58
CA THR A 64 18.42 -19.93 -4.12
C THR A 64 17.99 -18.49 -3.85
N VAL A 65 16.70 -18.17 -4.01
CA VAL A 65 16.20 -16.82 -3.72
C VAL A 65 16.29 -16.51 -2.23
N ILE A 66 15.91 -17.45 -1.35
CA ILE A 66 15.95 -17.26 0.11
C ILE A 66 17.39 -17.10 0.62
N GLN A 67 18.34 -17.83 0.03
CA GLN A 67 19.76 -17.75 0.40
C GLN A 67 20.42 -16.44 -0.07
N ASN A 68 19.95 -15.87 -1.19
CA ASN A 68 20.50 -14.64 -1.77
C ASN A 68 19.77 -13.36 -1.32
N VAL A 69 19.31 -13.28 -0.07
CA VAL A 69 18.71 -12.07 0.51
C VAL A 69 19.73 -11.36 1.40
N ASN A 70 20.07 -10.11 1.07
CA ASN A 70 20.99 -9.30 1.89
C ASN A 70 20.30 -8.02 2.40
N LYS A 71 19.95 -7.10 1.51
CA LYS A 71 19.26 -5.85 1.84
C LYS A 71 17.95 -5.73 1.06
N ALA A 72 16.92 -5.18 1.70
CA ALA A 72 15.65 -4.90 1.06
C ALA A 72 15.80 -3.71 0.09
N GLN A 73 15.44 -3.93 -1.18
CA GLN A 73 15.44 -2.89 -2.21
C GLN A 73 14.28 -1.91 -2.05
N VAL A 74 13.11 -2.40 -1.66
CA VAL A 74 11.90 -1.59 -1.40
C VAL A 74 11.71 -1.49 0.10
N LYS A 75 11.60 -0.26 0.60
CA LYS A 75 11.40 0.05 2.01
C LYS A 75 10.18 0.96 2.17
N VAL A 76 9.70 1.08 3.40
CA VAL A 76 8.52 1.89 3.74
C VAL A 76 8.90 2.98 4.75
N ARG A 77 8.39 4.19 4.57
CA ARG A 77 8.48 5.29 5.55
C ARG A 77 7.09 5.61 6.09
N ALA A 78 7.03 5.93 7.37
CA ALA A 78 5.82 6.45 7.99
C ALA A 78 5.78 7.98 7.86
N LYS A 79 4.66 8.49 7.37
CA LYS A 79 4.29 9.90 7.30
C LYS A 79 3.07 10.14 8.19
N LYS A 80 2.94 11.36 8.72
CA LYS A 80 1.78 11.76 9.53
C LYS A 80 0.86 12.60 8.66
N ASP A 81 -0.38 12.17 8.49
CA ASP A 81 -1.45 12.95 7.86
C ASP A 81 -2.46 13.42 8.91
N ASN A 82 -3.04 14.60 8.76
CA ASN A 82 -3.95 15.18 9.76
C ASN A 82 -5.34 15.39 9.17
N VAL A 83 -6.32 14.66 9.69
CA VAL A 83 -7.73 14.76 9.27
C VAL A 83 -8.59 15.26 10.41
N ALA A 84 -9.15 16.47 10.27
CA ALA A 84 -10.01 17.11 11.26
C ALA A 84 -9.41 17.17 12.69
N GLY A 85 -8.08 17.29 12.78
CA GLY A 85 -7.34 17.31 14.05
C GLY A 85 -7.14 15.92 14.68
N VAL A 86 -7.18 14.85 13.87
CA VAL A 86 -6.72 13.50 14.23
C VAL A 86 -5.53 13.15 13.33
N THR A 87 -4.41 12.74 13.92
CA THR A 87 -3.21 12.33 13.18
C THR A 87 -3.28 10.86 12.80
N LEU A 88 -3.15 10.57 11.51
CA LEU A 88 -3.14 9.23 10.91
C LEU A 88 -1.71 8.91 10.42
N PRO A 89 -1.15 7.73 10.76
CA PRO A 89 0.07 7.25 10.13
C PRO A 89 -0.26 6.75 8.71
N VAL A 90 0.41 7.30 7.72
CA VAL A 90 0.33 6.89 6.30
C VAL A 90 1.69 6.35 5.90
N PHE A 91 1.71 5.26 5.14
CA PHE A 91 2.93 4.63 4.68
C PHE A 91 3.23 5.03 3.23
N GLU A 92 4.47 5.43 2.98
CA GLU A 92 4.98 5.72 1.64
C GLU A 92 6.10 4.73 1.32
N HIS A 93 6.03 4.09 0.15
CA HIS A 93 7.09 3.21 -0.31
C HIS A 93 8.23 4.04 -0.91
N TYR A 94 9.47 3.62 -0.72
CA TYR A 94 10.63 4.20 -1.39
C TYR A 94 11.59 3.09 -1.82
N GLN A 95 12.26 3.31 -2.94
CA GLN A 95 13.31 2.42 -3.42
C GLN A 95 14.64 3.00 -2.96
N GLU A 96 15.43 2.18 -2.27
CA GLU A 96 16.81 2.55 -1.98
C GLU A 96 17.64 2.23 -3.22
N GLY A 97 18.24 3.25 -3.83
CA GLY A 97 19.03 3.14 -5.05
C GLY A 97 20.29 2.32 -4.83
N GLY A 98 20.16 1.01 -4.96
CA GLY A 98 21.25 0.06 -5.04
C GLY A 98 20.88 -0.97 -6.08
N ASP A 99 21.40 -0.80 -7.30
CA ASP A 99 21.26 -1.78 -8.37
C ASP A 99 21.82 -3.13 -7.91
N SER A 100 20.90 -4.05 -7.59
CA SER A 100 21.20 -5.47 -7.42
C SER A 100 20.37 -6.26 -8.43
N LYS A 101 20.35 -5.82 -9.69
CA LYS A 101 19.85 -6.62 -10.83
C LYS A 101 21.01 -7.34 -11.53
N SER A 102 21.88 -8.00 -10.77
CA SER A 102 23.02 -8.76 -11.31
C SER A 102 22.89 -10.27 -11.17
N CYS A 103 21.67 -10.80 -11.00
CA CYS A 103 21.35 -12.23 -11.07
C CYS A 103 19.91 -12.32 -11.59
N LEU A 104 19.53 -12.99 -12.67
CA LEU A 104 20.13 -14.09 -13.42
C LEU A 104 19.92 -13.85 -14.92
N ASN A 105 20.82 -14.39 -15.75
CA ASN A 105 20.59 -14.63 -17.18
C ASN A 105 19.43 -15.62 -17.37
N LEU A 106 18.20 -15.16 -17.16
CA LEU A 106 17.01 -15.87 -17.59
C LEU A 106 16.12 -14.87 -18.29
N SER A 107 16.26 -14.87 -19.61
CA SER A 107 15.49 -14.14 -20.62
C SER A 107 13.98 -14.50 -20.61
N ILE A 108 13.44 -14.99 -19.51
CA ILE A 108 12.04 -15.39 -19.37
C ILE A 108 11.44 -14.75 -18.11
N CYS A 109 12.27 -14.31 -17.15
CA CYS A 109 11.81 -13.67 -15.91
C CYS A 109 11.55 -12.15 -16.03
N TYR A 110 11.92 -11.50 -17.13
CA TYR A 110 11.70 -10.06 -17.29
C TYR A 110 10.22 -9.69 -17.38
N GLU A 111 9.36 -10.61 -17.79
CA GLU A 111 7.91 -10.38 -17.87
C GLU A 111 7.24 -10.52 -16.49
N SER A 112 7.72 -11.43 -15.64
CA SER A 112 7.21 -11.60 -14.26
C SER A 112 7.72 -10.53 -13.29
N ILE A 113 8.94 -10.02 -13.48
CA ILE A 113 9.44 -8.85 -12.73
C ILE A 113 8.72 -7.57 -13.19
N ALA A 114 8.37 -7.45 -14.48
CA ALA A 114 7.50 -6.38 -14.96
C ALA A 114 6.11 -6.43 -14.32
N CYS A 115 5.61 -7.63 -13.97
CA CYS A 115 4.37 -7.77 -13.19
C CYS A 115 4.51 -7.24 -11.76
N LEU A 116 5.67 -7.41 -11.10
CA LEU A 116 5.95 -6.73 -9.81
C LEU A 116 6.08 -5.21 -9.98
N ASP A 117 6.63 -4.73 -11.10
CA ASP A 117 6.67 -3.30 -11.44
C ASP A 117 5.27 -2.75 -11.73
N LYS A 118 4.33 -3.54 -12.29
CA LYS A 118 2.91 -3.17 -12.44
C LYS A 118 2.21 -2.98 -11.08
N ILE A 119 2.51 -3.82 -10.09
CA ILE A 119 2.04 -3.66 -8.70
C ILE A 119 2.62 -2.37 -8.07
N LYS A 120 3.81 -1.98 -8.50
CA LYS A 120 4.52 -0.78 -8.06
C LYS A 120 3.97 0.51 -8.67
N GLU A 121 3.59 0.49 -9.95
CA GLU A 121 2.99 1.64 -10.64
C GLU A 121 1.56 1.93 -10.16
N GLU A 122 0.75 0.91 -9.88
CA GLU A 122 -0.64 1.10 -9.43
C GLU A 122 -0.74 1.61 -7.97
N SER A 123 0.33 1.45 -7.17
CA SER A 123 0.45 2.02 -5.82
C SER A 123 1.12 3.41 -5.79
N SER A 124 1.60 3.90 -6.94
CA SER A 124 2.21 5.23 -7.13
C SER A 124 1.26 6.24 -7.80
N SER A 125 0.03 5.84 -8.16
CA SER A 125 -0.97 6.74 -8.72
C SER A 125 -1.86 7.32 -7.60
N PRO A 126 -2.05 8.66 -7.53
CA PRO A 126 -2.75 9.33 -6.43
C PRO A 126 -4.26 9.01 -6.30
#